data_AF-A0A917MQ58-F1
#
_entry.id   AF-A0A917MQ58-F1
#
_cell.length_a   1.000
_cell.length_b   1.000
_cell.length_c   1.000
_cell.angle_alpha   90.00
_cell.angle_beta   90.00
_cell.angle_gamma   90.00
#
_symmetry.space_group_name_H-M   'P 1'
#
loop_
_entity.id
_entity.type
_entity.pdbx_description
1 polymer ?
#
loop_
_entity_poly.entity_id
_entity_poly.type
_entity_poly.pdbx_seq_one_letter_code
_entity_poly.pdbx_strand_id
1 'polypeptide(L)' 'MNMSLEKERIHVDYTREDVPASVKNFRPDIYRDGNTFYCVLGAPPHDNVIGSGATIEEAMLHWDIEYHKKAGK' A
#
# COMPACT_ATOMS: atom_id res chain seq x y z
N MET A 1 -3.80 -20.42 -18.95
CA MET A 1 -2.66 -19.57 -18.54
C MET A 1 -2.64 -19.56 -17.03
N ASN A 2 -1.69 -20.24 -16.41
CA ASN A 2 -1.52 -20.20 -14.95
C ASN A 2 -0.99 -18.81 -14.58
N MET A 3 -1.85 -17.94 -14.04
CA MET A 3 -1.42 -16.75 -13.34
C MET A 3 -0.78 -17.19 -12.02
N SER A 4 0.50 -17.54 -12.06
CA SER A 4 1.31 -17.71 -10.86
C SER A 4 1.47 -16.33 -10.22
N LEU A 5 0.50 -15.95 -9.39
CA LEU A 5 0.48 -14.72 -8.58
C LEU A 5 1.46 -14.87 -7.42
N GLU A 6 2.76 -14.97 -7.68
CA GLU A 6 3.76 -14.71 -6.65
C GLU A 6 3.86 -13.20 -6.45
N LYS A 7 2.84 -12.61 -5.83
CA LYS A 7 2.93 -11.25 -5.30
C LYS A 7 3.91 -11.30 -4.13
N GLU A 8 5.11 -10.78 -4.37
CA GLU A 8 6.13 -10.70 -3.33
C GLU A 8 5.70 -9.64 -2.31
N ARG A 9 5.47 -10.06 -1.05
CA ARG A 9 5.26 -9.12 0.06
C ARG A 9 6.60 -8.52 0.44
N ILE A 10 6.69 -7.20 0.38
CA ILE A 10 7.91 -6.44 0.66
C ILE A 10 7.92 -6.04 2.13
N HIS A 11 9.06 -6.27 2.80
CA HIS A 11 9.28 -5.78 4.15
C HIS A 11 9.56 -4.27 4.12
N VAL A 12 8.79 -3.50 4.89
CA VAL A 12 8.94 -2.05 5.00
C VAL A 12 9.25 -1.67 6.43
N ASP A 13 10.25 -0.81 6.59
CA ASP A 13 10.55 -0.15 7.86
C ASP A 13 9.66 1.10 8.03
N TYR A 14 8.55 0.94 8.74
CA TYR A 14 7.62 2.04 9.05
C TYR A 14 8.15 3.02 10.10
N THR A 15 9.35 2.81 10.66
CA THR A 15 9.94 3.74 11.64
C THR A 15 10.66 4.90 10.98
N ARG A 16 10.94 4.83 9.67
CA ARG A 16 11.62 5.89 8.91
C ARG A 16 10.83 7.20 8.94
N GLU A 17 11.55 8.33 8.93
CA GLU A 17 10.93 9.66 9.01
C GLU A 17 10.07 10.02 7.79
N ASP A 18 10.41 9.50 6.61
CA ASP A 18 9.77 9.79 5.32
C ASP A 18 8.47 9.03 5.05
N VAL A 19 8.06 8.13 5.94
CA VAL A 19 6.79 7.40 5.82
C VAL A 19 5.63 8.28 6.30
N PRO A 20 4.52 8.41 5.53
CA PRO A 20 3.36 9.20 5.93
C PRO A 20 2.78 8.77 7.28
N ALA A 21 2.26 9.71 8.06
CA ALA A 21 1.77 9.42 9.42
C ALA A 21 0.65 8.37 9.43
N SER A 22 -0.27 8.41 8.46
CA SER A 22 -1.33 7.39 8.34
C SER A 22 -0.73 6.01 8.05
N VAL A 23 0.24 5.92 7.15
CA VAL A 23 0.94 4.69 6.79
C VAL A 23 1.70 4.11 7.99
N LYS A 24 2.35 4.95 8.81
CA LYS A 24 2.99 4.53 10.08
C LYS A 24 2.00 3.93 11.07
N ASN A 25 0.83 4.54 11.17
CA ASN A 25 -0.21 4.14 12.11
C ASN A 25 -0.86 2.81 11.72
N PHE A 26 -1.18 2.63 10.43
CA PHE A 26 -1.92 1.45 9.97
C PHE A 26 -1.05 0.32 9.44
N ARG A 27 0.20 0.60 9.08
CA ARG A 27 1.19 -0.37 8.56
C ARG A 27 0.61 -1.27 7.45
N PRO A 28 0.10 -0.69 6.35
CA PRO A 28 -0.46 -1.44 5.23
C PRO A 28 0.59 -2.32 4.55
N ASP A 29 0.19 -3.48 4.06
CA ASP A 29 1.10 -4.38 3.36
C ASP A 29 1.54 -3.82 2.01
N ILE A 30 2.83 -4.00 1.69
CA ILE A 30 3.36 -3.71 0.35
C ILE A 30 3.52 -5.01 -0.44
N TYR A 31 2.97 -5.02 -1.65
CA TYR A 31 3.15 -6.10 -2.62
C TYR A 31 3.81 -5.58 -3.89
N ARG A 32 4.70 -6.37 -4.48
CA ARG A 32 5.22 -6.12 -5.83
C ARG A 32 4.54 -7.04 -6.84
N ASP A 33 4.05 -6.45 -7.92
CA ASP A 33 3.54 -7.17 -9.09
C ASP A 33 4.18 -6.58 -10.35
N GLY A 34 5.16 -7.31 -10.89
CA GLY A 34 6.01 -6.83 -11.98
C GLY A 34 6.77 -5.55 -11.61
N ASN A 35 6.41 -4.45 -12.28
CA ASN A 35 7.04 -3.14 -12.14
C ASN A 35 6.23 -2.15 -11.28
N THR A 36 5.19 -2.65 -10.61
CA THR A 36 4.28 -1.84 -9.80
C THR A 36 4.29 -2.32 -8.35
N PHE A 37 4.33 -1.37 -7.43
CA PHE A 37 4.13 -1.59 -6.01
C PHE A 37 2.70 -1.24 -5.62
N TYR A 38 2.13 -2.05 -4.74
CA TYR A 38 0.78 -1.88 -4.20
C TYR A 38 0.86 -1.77 -2.69
N CYS A 39 0.26 -0.73 -2.13
CA CYS A 39 0.09 -0.52 -0.70
C CYS A 39 -1.36 -0.82 -0.34
N VAL A 40 -1.59 -1.81 0.52
CA VAL A 40 -2.92 -2.38 0.76
C VAL A 40 -3.17 -2.50 2.26
N LEU A 41 -4.26 -1.89 2.73
CA LEU A 41 -4.77 -2.11 4.08
C LEU A 41 -6.08 -2.89 4.01
N GLY A 42 -6.07 -4.11 4.56
CA GLY A 42 -7.24 -5.01 4.62
C GLY A 42 -7.22 -6.12 3.57
N ALA A 43 -7.78 -7.27 3.93
CA ALA A 43 -8.17 -8.30 2.99
C ALA A 43 -9.65 -8.09 2.60
N PRO A 44 -10.07 -8.48 1.37
CA PRO A 44 -11.48 -8.44 0.97
C PRO A 44 -12.39 -9.07 2.04
N PRO A 45 -13.62 -8.56 2.29
CA PRO A 45 -14.42 -7.74 1.38
C PRO A 45 -14.67 -6.28 1.82
N HIS A 46 -14.04 -5.78 2.89
CA HIS A 46 -14.39 -4.46 3.44
C HIS A 46 -13.36 -3.40 3.08
N ASP A 47 -13.75 -2.61 2.07
CA ASP A 47 -13.37 -1.22 1.92
C ASP A 47 -11.84 -0.96 1.89
N ASN A 48 -11.17 -1.70 1.00
CA ASN A 48 -9.73 -1.63 0.81
C ASN A 48 -9.32 -0.26 0.29
N VAL A 49 -8.58 0.51 1.10
CA VAL A 49 -7.78 1.61 0.57
C VAL A 49 -6.56 0.97 -0.09
N ILE A 50 -6.38 1.24 -1.38
CA ILE A 50 -5.28 0.72 -2.19
C ILE A 50 -4.53 1.90 -2.78
N GLY A 51 -3.22 1.97 -2.52
CA GLY A 51 -2.30 2.83 -3.23
C GLY A 51 -1.42 2.02 -4.18
N SER A 52 -0.90 2.68 -5.20
CA SER A 52 0.01 2.07 -6.17
C SER A 52 1.01 3.08 -6.73
N GLY A 53 2.17 2.60 -7.15
CA GLY A 53 3.25 3.41 -7.71
C GLY A 53 4.37 2.57 -8.34
N ALA A 54 5.30 3.23 -9.01
CA ALA A 54 6.52 2.60 -9.54
C ALA A 54 7.58 2.38 -8.45
N THR A 55 7.45 3.05 -7.30
CA THR A 55 8.24 2.83 -6.09
C THR A 55 7.37 2.53 -4.87
N ILE A 56 7.98 2.07 -3.78
CA ILE A 56 7.30 1.81 -2.51
C ILE A 56 6.77 3.13 -1.94
N GLU A 57 7.57 4.20 -2.03
CA GLU A 57 7.24 5.55 -1.57
C GLU A 57 6.01 6.10 -2.30
N GLU A 58 5.95 5.94 -3.63
CA GLU A 58 4.79 6.35 -4.42
C GLU A 58 3.53 5.57 -4.05
N ALA A 59 3.65 4.25 -3.83
CA ALA A 59 2.51 3.43 -3.41
C ALA A 59 2.00 3.84 -2.02
N MET A 60 2.90 4.14 -1.07
CA MET A 60 2.54 4.63 0.27
C MET A 60 1.89 6.01 0.21
N LEU A 61 2.42 6.93 -0.60
CA LEU A 61 1.86 8.27 -0.76
C LEU A 61 0.47 8.21 -1.40
N HIS A 62 0.29 7.40 -2.44
CA HIS A 62 -1.00 7.21 -3.07
C HIS A 62 -2.02 6.63 -2.08
N TRP A 63 -1.61 5.65 -1.27
CA TRP A 63 -2.47 5.08 -0.23
C TRP A 63 -2.90 6.12 0.82
N ASP A 64 -1.98 6.97 1.28
CA ASP A 64 -2.24 8.05 2.23
C ASP A 64 -3.29 9.04 1.68
N ILE A 65 -3.15 9.42 0.41
CA ILE A 65 -4.12 10.28 -0.29
C ILE A 65 -5.50 9.63 -0.33
N GLU A 66 -5.61 8.36 -0.71
CA GLU A 66 -6.89 7.64 -0.77
C GLU A 66 -7.51 7.44 0.61
N TYR A 67 -6.68 7.18 1.63
CA TYR A 67 -7.13 7.11 3.02
C TYR A 67 -7.77 8.44 3.46
N HIS A 68 -7.11 9.58 3.21
CA HIS A 68 -7.63 10.89 3.57
C HIS A 68 -8.88 11.28 2.79
N LYS A 69 -8.97 10.94 1.50
CA LYS A 69 -10.19 11.14 0.69
C LYS A 69 -11.38 10.39 1.26
N LYS A 70 -11.15 9.20 1.82
CA LYS A 70 -12.20 8.35 2.39
C LYS A 70 -12.56 8.75 3.82
N ALA A 71 -11.57 9.11 4.64
CA ALA A 71 -11.79 9.57 6.01
C ALA A 71 -12.47 10.96 6.10
N GLY A 72 -12.36 11.77 5.04
CA GLY A 72 -13.01 13.08 4.94
C GLY A 72 -14.43 13.05 4.34
N LYS A 73 -14.97 11.87 4.01
CA LYS A 73 -16.38 11.66 3.62
C LYS A 73 -17.18 11.16 4.81
#